data_AF-A0A940ART0-F1
#
_entry.id   AF-A0A940ART0-F1
#
_cell.length_a   1.000
_cell.length_b   1.000
_cell.length_c   1.000
_cell.angle_alpha   90.00
_cell.angle_beta   90.00
_cell.angle_gamma   90.00
#
_symmetry.space_group_name_H-M   'P 1'
#
loop_
_entity.id
_entity.type
_entity.pdbx_description
1 polymer ?
#
loop_
_entity_poly.entity_id
_entity_poly.type
_entity_poly.pdbx_seq_one_letter_code
_entity_poly.pdbx_strand_id
1 'polypeptide(L)'
;AERWSWNWLERGAMMGGMDRILAHLSRTPDGLLVECMAKGRADDARAMIEACAGGAAAFASRSVQSVQEALARRLKEGPSPEAELHSLPPEVASEAVRQVQERYYWQWMDMPVPALDGRTPRHAARLKTQKAKVVELLKTLEHEENVRAAAEGDEPLDFGFVWKELGLER
;
A
#
# COMPACT_ATOMS: atom_id res chain seq x y z
N ALA A 1 7.47 -27.54 -4.75
CA ALA A 1 7.15 -27.04 -3.40
C ALA A 1 6.46 -25.69 -3.57
N GLU A 2 5.29 -25.48 -2.97
CA GLU A 2 4.56 -24.21 -3.09
C GLU A 2 5.39 -23.07 -2.47
N ARG A 3 5.72 -22.09 -3.31
CA ARG A 3 6.41 -20.87 -2.91
C ARG A 3 5.33 -19.89 -2.46
N TRP A 4 5.01 -19.89 -1.17
CA TRP A 4 4.12 -18.88 -0.61
C TRP A 4 4.93 -17.69 -0.11
N SER A 5 4.38 -16.51 -0.36
CA SER A 5 4.82 -15.25 0.20
C SER A 5 3.62 -14.47 0.72
N TRP A 6 3.83 -13.67 1.75
CA TRP A 6 2.78 -12.90 2.40
C TRP A 6 3.31 -11.54 2.86
N ASN A 7 2.46 -10.52 2.76
CA ASN A 7 2.76 -9.20 3.31
C ASN A 7 2.08 -9.07 4.67
N TRP A 8 2.87 -8.78 5.70
CA TRP A 8 2.34 -8.39 6.99
C TRP A 8 1.95 -6.92 6.91
N LEU A 9 0.67 -6.63 7.11
CA LEU A 9 0.08 -5.32 6.94
C LEU A 9 -0.31 -4.70 8.29
N GLU A 10 -0.01 -3.43 8.45
CA GLU A 10 -0.66 -2.55 9.41
C GLU A 10 -1.81 -1.84 8.70
N ARG A 11 -3.03 -2.01 9.22
CA ARG A 11 -4.18 -1.29 8.67
C ARG A 11 -4.02 0.20 8.94
N GLY A 12 -4.22 1.01 7.90
CA GLY A 12 -4.25 2.46 8.05
C GLY A 12 -5.25 2.88 9.14
N ALA A 13 -4.81 3.73 10.06
CA ALA A 13 -5.60 4.13 11.25
C ALA A 13 -6.77 5.11 10.93
N MET A 14 -6.89 5.57 9.68
CA MET A 14 -7.92 6.53 9.22
C MET A 14 -8.60 6.01 7.96
N MET A 15 -9.86 6.40 7.75
CA MET A 15 -10.62 5.93 6.58
C MET A 15 -10.05 6.51 5.28
N GLY A 16 -9.47 5.63 4.46
CA GLY A 16 -8.72 5.98 3.26
C GLY A 16 -7.24 5.57 3.31
N GLY A 17 -6.69 5.35 4.52
CA GLY A 17 -5.28 5.01 4.69
C GLY A 17 -4.92 3.68 4.04
N MET A 18 -3.97 3.71 3.11
CA MET A 18 -3.43 2.49 2.50
C MET A 18 -2.81 1.59 3.58
N ASP A 19 -3.06 0.29 3.47
CA ASP A 19 -2.42 -0.71 4.33
C ASP A 19 -0.90 -0.58 4.19
N ARG A 20 -0.22 -0.37 5.32
CA ARG A 20 1.24 -0.24 5.33
C ARG A 20 1.85 -1.63 5.41
N ILE A 21 2.70 -1.96 4.44
CA ILE A 21 3.52 -3.18 4.52
C ILE A 21 4.57 -3.02 5.63
N LEU A 22 4.43 -3.82 6.67
CA LEU A 22 5.39 -3.90 7.78
C LEU A 22 6.57 -4.80 7.41
N ALA A 23 6.28 -5.99 6.88
CA ALA A 23 7.30 -6.94 6.47
C ALA A 23 6.81 -7.82 5.32
N HIS A 24 7.75 -8.28 4.50
CA HIS A 24 7.51 -9.36 3.55
C HIS A 24 7.99 -10.68 4.14
N LEU A 25 7.13 -11.69 4.13
CA LEU A 25 7.42 -13.02 4.65
C LEU A 25 7.41 -14.01 3.48
N SER A 26 8.46 -14.81 3.35
CA SER A 26 8.53 -15.85 2.31
C SER A 26 9.11 -17.14 2.85
N ARG A 27 8.61 -18.27 2.36
CA ARG A 27 9.16 -19.58 2.70
C ARG A 27 10.47 -19.83 1.96
N THR A 28 11.47 -20.28 2.69
CA THR A 28 12.70 -20.88 2.14
C THR A 28 12.65 -22.41 2.32
N PRO A 29 13.54 -23.18 1.67
CA PRO A 29 13.61 -24.62 1.88
C PRO A 29 13.77 -25.00 3.36
N ASP A 30 14.56 -24.22 4.09
CA ASP A 30 14.99 -24.50 5.46
C ASP A 30 14.34 -23.59 6.52
N GLY A 31 13.34 -22.77 6.14
CA GLY A 31 12.70 -21.89 7.11
C GLY A 31 11.83 -20.78 6.53
N LEU A 32 11.81 -19.66 7.26
CA LEU A 32 11.03 -18.46 6.96
C LEU A 32 11.98 -17.28 6.83
N LEU A 33 11.94 -16.59 5.70
CA LEU A 33 12.63 -15.32 5.50
C LEU A 33 11.66 -14.18 5.79
N VAL A 34 12.11 -13.20 6.58
CA VAL A 34 11.35 -11.99 6.91
C VAL A 34 12.20 -10.78 6.52
N GLU A 35 11.68 -9.99 5.58
CA GLU A 35 12.34 -8.79 5.06
C GLU A 35 11.59 -7.54 5.52
N CYS A 36 12.32 -6.60 6.12
CA CYS A 36 11.78 -5.34 6.64
C CYS A 36 12.74 -4.19 6.31
N MET A 37 12.21 -2.96 6.19
CA MET A 37 13.02 -1.77 5.91
C MET A 37 13.67 -1.13 7.15
N ALA A 38 13.29 -1.56 8.36
CA ALA A 38 13.77 -0.99 9.61
C ALA A 38 14.19 -2.07 10.60
N LYS A 39 15.31 -1.84 11.31
CA LYS A 39 15.84 -2.77 12.31
C LYS A 39 14.84 -3.05 13.44
N GLY A 40 14.23 -2.00 14.01
CA GLY A 40 13.23 -2.16 15.06
C GLY A 40 12.05 -3.04 14.61
N ARG A 41 11.63 -2.89 13.35
CA ARG A 41 10.57 -3.72 12.79
C ARG A 41 10.96 -5.19 12.62
N ALA A 42 12.23 -5.46 12.31
CA ALA A 42 12.74 -6.83 12.28
C ALA A 42 12.82 -7.45 13.69
N ASP A 43 13.00 -6.63 14.73
CA ASP A 43 12.93 -7.08 16.12
C ASP A 43 11.48 -7.40 16.52
N ASP A 44 10.54 -6.53 16.18
CA ASP A 44 9.09 -6.73 16.41
C ASP A 44 8.56 -7.98 15.68
N ALA A 45 8.93 -8.15 14.41
CA ALA A 45 8.55 -9.30 13.60
C ALA A 45 9.06 -10.60 14.20
N ARG A 46 10.32 -10.62 14.66
CA ARG A 46 10.91 -11.77 15.32
C ARG A 46 10.13 -12.13 16.58
N ALA A 47 9.90 -11.16 17.46
CA ALA A 47 9.20 -11.38 18.72
C ALA A 47 7.80 -11.96 18.49
N MET A 48 7.07 -11.44 17.51
CA MET A 48 5.76 -11.94 17.12
C MET A 48 5.83 -13.38 16.60
N ILE A 49 6.77 -13.70 15.71
CA ILE A 49 6.91 -15.03 15.13
C ILE A 49 7.32 -16.06 16.19
N GLU A 50 8.28 -15.73 17.06
CA GLU A 50 8.69 -16.63 18.15
C GLU A 50 7.53 -16.87 19.14
N ALA A 51 6.73 -15.84 19.43
CA ALA A 51 5.54 -15.99 20.29
C ALA A 51 4.47 -16.90 19.65
N CYS A 52 4.24 -16.78 18.34
CA CYS A 52 3.23 -17.59 17.62
C CYS A 52 3.70 -19.02 17.33
N ALA A 53 4.97 -19.20 16.97
CA ALA A 53 5.53 -20.50 16.59
C ALA A 53 5.97 -21.33 17.81
N GLY A 54 6.12 -20.71 18.98
CA GLY A 54 6.66 -21.37 20.16
C GLY A 54 8.03 -21.99 19.87
N GLY A 55 8.22 -23.27 20.21
CA GLY A 55 9.47 -23.99 19.94
C GLY A 55 9.68 -24.45 18.49
N ALA A 56 8.73 -24.20 17.59
CA ALA A 56 8.81 -24.67 16.20
C ALA A 56 9.66 -23.77 15.29
N ALA A 57 9.95 -22.54 15.71
CA ALA A 57 10.83 -21.63 15.00
C ALA A 57 11.80 -20.97 15.99
N ALA A 58 13.06 -20.92 15.61
CA ALA A 58 14.09 -20.18 16.33
C ALA A 58 14.77 -19.22 15.36
N PHE A 59 15.19 -18.06 15.87
CA PHE A 59 16.00 -17.15 15.09
C PHE A 59 17.30 -17.81 14.63
N ALA A 60 17.48 -17.90 13.32
CA ALA A 60 18.69 -18.47 12.72
C ALA A 60 19.76 -17.38 12.47
N SER A 61 19.42 -16.34 11.71
CA SER A 61 20.36 -15.28 11.34
C SER A 61 19.65 -13.99 10.93
N ARG A 62 20.42 -12.89 10.90
CA ARG A 62 20.00 -11.60 10.34
C ARG A 62 21.08 -11.07 9.42
N SER A 63 20.67 -10.64 8.24
CA SER A 63 21.48 -9.81 7.36
C SER A 63 20.91 -8.40 7.37
N VAL A 64 21.74 -7.39 7.62
CA VAL A 64 21.41 -5.99 7.39
C VAL A 64 22.15 -5.58 6.14
N GLN A 65 21.42 -5.13 5.13
CA GLN A 65 22.00 -4.62 3.91
C GLN A 65 21.85 -3.11 3.87
N SER A 66 22.89 -2.44 3.38
CA SER A 66 22.75 -1.04 2.99
C SER A 66 21.78 -0.92 1.81
N VAL A 67 21.19 0.26 1.66
CA VAL A 67 20.33 0.59 0.51
C VAL A 67 21.09 0.33 -0.81
N GLN A 68 22.39 0.64 -0.86
CA GLN A 68 23.24 0.43 -2.03
C GLN A 68 23.43 -1.05 -2.37
N GLU A 69 23.65 -1.92 -1.39
CA GLU A 69 23.78 -3.37 -1.60
C GLU A 69 22.46 -4.00 -2.03
N ALA A 70 21.34 -3.55 -1.46
CA ALA A 70 20.01 -4.01 -1.85
C ALA A 70 19.67 -3.63 -3.31
N LEU A 71 20.01 -2.40 -3.72
CA LEU A 71 19.90 -1.94 -5.11
C LEU A 71 20.76 -2.78 -6.05
N ALA A 72 22.03 -3.02 -5.70
CA ALA A 72 22.95 -3.82 -6.50
C ALA A 72 22.51 -5.28 -6.64
N ARG A 73 21.88 -5.86 -5.60
CA ARG A 73 21.30 -7.21 -5.65
C ARG A 73 20.07 -7.26 -6.56
N ARG A 74 19.14 -6.30 -6.46
CA ARG A 74 17.98 -6.20 -7.36
C ARG A 74 18.39 -6.12 -8.83
N LEU A 75 19.45 -5.37 -9.13
CA LEU A 75 20.02 -5.29 -10.48
C LEU A 75 20.54 -6.64 -11.01
N LYS A 76 20.97 -7.54 -10.13
CA LYS A 76 21.45 -8.90 -10.50
C LYS A 76 20.35 -9.95 -10.55
N GLU A 77 19.35 -9.87 -9.68
CA GLU A 77 18.27 -10.86 -9.57
C GLU A 77 17.17 -10.69 -10.63
N GLY A 78 17.21 -9.59 -11.38
CA GLY A 78 16.20 -9.25 -12.38
C GLY A 78 14.94 -8.64 -11.73
N PRO A 79 14.15 -7.87 -12.49
CA PRO A 79 12.98 -7.22 -11.92
C PRO A 79 11.88 -8.24 -11.56
N SER A 80 11.27 -8.09 -10.38
CA SER A 80 9.92 -8.62 -10.12
C SER A 80 8.92 -7.89 -11.04
N PRO A 81 7.67 -8.38 -11.19
CA PRO A 81 6.64 -7.64 -11.94
C PRO A 81 6.42 -6.20 -11.43
N GLU A 82 6.65 -5.94 -10.13
CA GLU A 82 6.64 -4.57 -9.59
C GLU A 82 7.88 -3.76 -10.02
N ALA A 83 9.05 -4.41 -10.14
CA ALA A 83 10.27 -3.78 -10.62
C ALA A 83 10.32 -3.60 -12.15
N GLU A 84 9.53 -4.35 -12.93
CA GLU A 84 9.33 -4.08 -14.36
C GLU A 84 8.63 -2.74 -14.56
N LEU A 85 7.70 -2.39 -13.66
CA LEU A 85 7.07 -1.08 -13.62
C LEU A 85 8.09 0.04 -13.36
N HIS A 86 9.11 -0.21 -12.54
CA HIS A 86 10.22 0.71 -12.27
C HIS A 86 11.34 0.70 -13.33
N SER A 87 11.32 -0.24 -14.28
CA SER A 87 12.26 -0.31 -15.40
C SER A 87 11.81 0.52 -16.61
N LEU A 88 10.56 0.97 -16.58
CA LEU A 88 10.04 1.96 -17.50
C LEU A 88 10.68 3.33 -17.20
N PRO A 89 10.86 4.21 -18.21
CA PRO A 89 11.18 5.60 -17.96
C PRO A 89 10.25 6.15 -16.86
N PRO A 90 10.75 6.98 -15.92
CA PRO A 90 9.96 7.47 -14.79
C PRO A 90 8.58 8.02 -15.19
N GLU A 91 8.48 8.71 -16.33
CA GLU A 91 7.20 9.18 -16.87
C GLU A 91 6.24 8.04 -17.27
N VAL A 92 6.75 6.97 -17.90
CA VAL A 92 5.94 5.83 -18.35
C VAL A 92 5.51 4.95 -17.18
N ALA A 93 6.38 4.81 -16.17
CA ALA A 93 6.05 4.17 -14.90
C ALA A 93 4.95 4.93 -14.16
N SER A 94 5.08 6.27 -14.06
CA SER A 94 4.11 7.15 -13.41
C SER A 94 2.74 7.08 -14.11
N GLU A 95 2.69 7.12 -15.45
CA GLU A 95 1.43 7.02 -16.18
C GLU A 95 0.74 5.65 -16.04
N ALA A 96 1.51 4.56 -16.09
CA ALA A 96 0.97 3.21 -15.87
C ALA A 96 0.42 3.05 -14.44
N VAL A 97 1.15 3.55 -13.44
CA VAL A 97 0.71 3.61 -12.04
C VAL A 97 -0.57 4.44 -11.94
N ARG A 98 -0.64 5.60 -12.58
CA ARG A 98 -1.81 6.48 -12.57
C ARG A 98 -3.05 5.79 -13.14
N GLN A 99 -2.93 5.09 -14.26
CA GLN A 99 -4.05 4.34 -14.84
C GLN A 99 -4.54 3.20 -13.93
N VAL A 100 -3.64 2.57 -13.17
CA VAL A 100 -4.02 1.56 -12.17
C VAL A 100 -4.76 2.23 -11.01
N GLN A 101 -4.25 3.36 -10.49
CA GLN A 101 -4.88 4.11 -9.41
C GLN A 101 -6.26 4.65 -9.81
N GLU A 102 -6.40 5.24 -11.00
CA GLU A 102 -7.68 5.71 -11.52
C GLU A 102 -8.70 4.56 -11.59
N ARG A 103 -8.32 3.40 -12.14
CA ARG A 103 -9.19 2.21 -12.17
C ARG A 103 -9.58 1.73 -10.78
N TYR A 104 -8.66 1.76 -9.82
CA TYR A 104 -8.97 1.41 -8.43
C TYR A 104 -10.03 2.34 -7.86
N TYR A 105 -9.87 3.66 -8.00
CA TYR A 105 -10.83 4.63 -7.48
C TYR A 105 -12.19 4.59 -8.20
N TRP A 106 -12.21 4.24 -9.49
CA TRP A 106 -13.44 3.92 -10.20
C TRP A 106 -14.22 2.78 -9.57
N GLN A 107 -13.54 1.71 -9.13
CA GLN A 107 -14.17 0.58 -8.45
C GLN A 107 -14.53 0.93 -7.00
N TRP A 108 -13.68 1.68 -6.31
CA TRP A 108 -13.91 2.12 -4.92
C TRP A 108 -15.21 2.90 -4.75
N MET A 109 -15.61 3.69 -5.76
CA MET A 109 -16.89 4.42 -5.77
C MET A 109 -18.14 3.52 -5.65
N ASP A 110 -17.99 2.22 -5.94
CA ASP A 110 -19.02 1.18 -5.86
C ASP A 110 -18.82 0.24 -4.66
N MET A 111 -17.79 0.46 -3.84
CA MET A 111 -17.50 -0.34 -2.64
C MET A 111 -18.09 0.29 -1.37
N PRO A 112 -18.59 -0.52 -0.41
CA PRO A 112 -18.98 -0.04 0.91
C PRO A 112 -17.83 0.62 1.65
N VAL A 113 -18.00 1.86 2.11
CA VAL A 113 -16.97 2.57 2.89
C VAL A 113 -17.45 2.75 4.32
N PRO A 114 -16.72 2.26 5.34
CA PRO A 114 -17.10 2.40 6.75
C PRO A 114 -17.36 3.86 7.17
N ALA A 115 -16.56 4.79 6.65
CA ALA A 115 -16.71 6.24 6.75
C ALA A 115 -18.11 6.78 6.47
N LEU A 116 -18.77 6.13 5.51
CA LEU A 116 -20.05 6.53 4.96
C LEU A 116 -21.17 5.64 5.52
N ASP A 117 -20.96 5.11 6.73
CA ASP A 117 -21.85 4.18 7.42
C ASP A 117 -22.08 2.89 6.60
N GLY A 118 -21.02 2.39 5.94
CA GLY A 118 -21.07 1.20 5.10
C GLY A 118 -21.72 1.42 3.73
N ARG A 119 -21.98 2.66 3.33
CA ARG A 119 -22.52 3.00 2.00
C ARG A 119 -21.41 3.18 0.98
N THR A 120 -21.76 3.04 -0.29
CA THR A 120 -20.86 3.37 -1.40
C THR A 120 -20.78 4.89 -1.59
N PRO A 121 -19.66 5.45 -2.06
CA PRO A 121 -19.54 6.87 -2.39
C PRO A 121 -20.63 7.35 -3.36
N ARG A 122 -20.93 6.57 -4.41
CA ARG A 122 -22.02 6.88 -5.37
C ARG A 122 -23.39 7.00 -4.70
N HIS A 123 -23.69 6.13 -3.74
CA HIS A 123 -24.93 6.19 -2.99
C HIS A 123 -24.91 7.39 -2.04
N ALA A 124 -23.87 7.52 -1.23
CA ALA A 124 -23.77 8.55 -0.20
C ALA A 124 -23.82 9.98 -0.78
N ALA A 125 -23.23 10.21 -1.95
CA ALA A 125 -23.24 11.51 -2.63
C ALA A 125 -24.65 12.00 -2.98
N ARG A 126 -25.59 11.08 -3.23
CA ARG A 126 -27.00 11.38 -3.56
C ARG A 126 -27.85 11.69 -2.32
N LEU A 127 -27.37 11.36 -1.14
CA LEU A 127 -28.11 11.56 0.12
C LEU A 127 -27.74 12.90 0.75
N LYS A 128 -28.71 13.79 0.94
CA LYS A 128 -28.47 15.11 1.57
C LYS A 128 -27.76 15.01 2.92
N THR A 129 -28.07 13.98 3.71
CA THR A 129 -27.48 13.75 5.05
C THR A 129 -26.05 13.24 5.01
N GLN A 130 -25.63 12.57 3.92
CA GLN A 130 -24.29 11.97 3.80
C GLN A 130 -23.37 12.75 2.87
N LYS A 131 -23.92 13.62 2.01
CA LYS A 131 -23.16 14.40 1.01
C LYS A 131 -21.95 15.13 1.63
N ALA A 132 -22.14 15.77 2.78
CA ALA A 132 -21.06 16.46 3.50
C ALA A 132 -19.94 15.51 3.95
N LYS A 133 -20.28 14.29 4.39
CA LYS A 133 -19.28 13.26 4.74
C LYS A 133 -18.48 12.81 3.53
N VAL A 134 -19.11 12.71 2.35
CA VAL A 134 -18.41 12.35 1.10
C VAL A 134 -17.43 13.45 0.71
N VAL A 135 -17.84 14.72 0.79
CA VAL A 135 -16.96 15.87 0.51
C VAL A 135 -15.74 15.87 1.42
N GLU A 136 -15.92 15.71 2.74
CA GLU A 136 -14.81 15.66 3.69
C GLU A 136 -13.89 14.45 3.46
N LEU A 137 -14.46 13.30 3.11
CA LEU A 137 -13.68 12.12 2.77
C LEU A 137 -12.79 12.35 1.54
N LEU A 138 -13.33 12.95 0.47
CA LEU A 138 -12.54 13.25 -0.73
C LEU A 138 -11.43 14.27 -0.45
N LYS A 139 -11.70 15.31 0.36
CA LYS A 139 -10.67 16.27 0.78
C LYS A 139 -9.55 15.60 1.59
N THR A 140 -9.91 14.65 2.45
CA THR A 140 -8.94 13.88 3.22
C THR A 140 -8.04 13.04 2.30
N LEU A 141 -8.64 12.32 1.34
CA LEU A 141 -7.90 11.54 0.35
C LEU A 141 -6.96 12.40 -0.49
N GLU A 142 -7.41 13.57 -0.97
CA GLU A 142 -6.56 14.51 -1.70
C GLU A 142 -5.41 15.03 -0.83
N HIS A 143 -5.66 15.32 0.45
CA HIS A 143 -4.62 15.76 1.37
C HIS A 143 -3.56 14.67 1.58
N GLU A 144 -3.98 13.44 1.85
CA GLU A 144 -3.08 12.30 2.04
C GLU A 144 -2.24 12.03 0.78
N GLU A 145 -2.86 12.11 -0.40
CA GLU A 145 -2.16 11.93 -1.67
C GLU A 145 -1.13 13.03 -1.92
N ASN A 146 -1.46 14.29 -1.64
CA ASN A 146 -0.50 15.39 -1.76
C ASN A 146 0.70 15.22 -0.80
N VAL A 147 0.45 14.73 0.42
CA VAL A 147 1.52 14.45 1.38
C VAL A 147 2.42 13.30 0.88
N ARG A 148 1.83 12.23 0.34
CA ARG A 148 2.58 11.11 -0.26
C ARG A 148 3.44 11.59 -1.43
N ALA A 149 2.83 12.27 -2.40
CA ALA A 149 3.50 12.75 -3.60
C ALA A 149 4.68 13.68 -3.26
N ALA A 150 4.50 14.60 -2.31
CA ALA A 150 5.57 15.48 -1.84
C ALA A 150 6.73 14.71 -1.16
N ALA A 151 6.42 13.66 -0.40
CA ALA A 151 7.45 12.84 0.25
C ALA A 151 8.24 11.97 -0.73
N GLU A 152 7.61 11.54 -1.82
CA GLU A 152 8.19 10.67 -2.85
C GLU A 152 8.78 11.44 -4.04
N GLY A 153 8.54 12.76 -4.12
CA GLY A 153 8.96 13.59 -5.25
C GLY A 153 8.20 13.28 -6.54
N ASP A 154 6.96 12.81 -6.41
CA ASP A 154 6.07 12.42 -7.50
C ASP A 154 4.93 13.45 -7.68
N GLU A 155 4.16 13.33 -8.76
CA GLU A 155 2.96 14.13 -8.97
C GLU A 155 1.74 13.49 -8.29
N PRO A 156 0.91 14.24 -7.54
CA PRO A 156 -0.27 13.67 -6.90
C PRO A 156 -1.32 13.25 -7.92
N LEU A 157 -2.03 12.16 -7.65
CA LEU A 157 -3.22 11.77 -8.39
C LEU A 157 -4.30 12.87 -8.30
N ASP A 158 -4.81 13.29 -9.45
CA ASP A 158 -5.95 14.20 -9.52
C ASP A 158 -7.28 13.46 -9.30
N PHE A 159 -7.93 13.74 -8.18
CA PHE A 159 -9.25 13.20 -7.84
C PHE A 159 -10.42 13.91 -8.54
N GLY A 160 -10.16 14.89 -9.41
CA GLY A 160 -11.19 15.64 -10.13
C GLY A 160 -12.22 14.75 -10.86
N PHE A 161 -11.82 13.58 -11.36
CA PHE A 161 -12.74 12.62 -11.97
C PHE A 161 -13.74 12.04 -10.96
N VAL A 162 -13.33 11.80 -9.71
CA VAL A 162 -14.19 11.30 -8.63
C VAL A 162 -15.20 12.36 -8.22
N TRP A 163 -14.76 13.62 -8.04
CA TRP A 163 -15.66 14.75 -7.76
C TRP A 163 -16.74 14.90 -8.82
N LYS A 164 -16.32 14.89 -10.09
CA LYS A 164 -17.21 15.01 -11.24
C LYS A 164 -18.22 13.87 -11.31
N GLU A 165 -17.75 12.63 -11.15
CA GLU A 165 -18.61 11.44 -11.23
C GLU A 165 -19.65 11.41 -10.11
N LEU A 166 -19.28 11.88 -8.92
CA LEU A 166 -20.18 11.95 -7.77
C LEU A 166 -21.12 13.17 -7.80
N GLY A 167 -20.96 14.08 -8.77
CA GLY A 167 -21.75 15.31 -8.87
C GLY A 167 -21.51 16.27 -7.71
N LEU A 168 -20.27 16.31 -7.22
CA LEU A 168 -19.83 17.13 -6.09
C LEU A 168 -18.96 18.28 -6.57
N GLU A 169 -19.01 19.39 -5.84
CA GLU A 169 -18.13 20.54 -6.05
C GLU A 169 -16.97 20.46 -5.06
N ARG A 170 -15.76 20.72 -5.57
CA ARG A 170 -14.49 20.65 -4.83
C ARG A 170 -14.33 21.84 -3.90
#